data_AF-A0AA85J596-F1
#
_entry.id   AF-A0AA85J596-F1
#
_cell.length_a   1.000
_cell.length_b   1.000
_cell.length_c   1.000
_cell.angle_alpha   90.00
_cell.angle_beta   90.00
_cell.angle_gamma   90.00
#
_symmetry.space_group_name_H-M   'P 1'
#
loop_
_entity.id
_entity.type
_entity.pdbx_description
1 polymer ?
#
loop_
_entity_poly.entity_id
_entity_poly.type
_entity_poly.pdbx_seq_one_letter_code
_entity_poly.pdbx_strand_id
1 'polypeptide(L)'
;VIFKGSLMDEPQFGHRGMLIDTARYFLPLDVLEKLIDSMAMVKMNVFHWHITDDQSFPFVSTTCPKLSKKVSKMRIRSFIDRNVCLNYNRVHIIS
;
A
#
# COMPACT_ATOMS: atom_id res chain seq x y z
N VAL A 1 34.05 -22.71 7.17
CA VAL A 1 34.09 -22.81 5.69
C VAL A 1 33.49 -21.54 5.13
N ILE A 2 34.25 -20.72 4.41
CA ILE A 2 33.73 -19.50 3.77
C ILE A 2 33.59 -19.81 2.29
N PHE A 3 32.36 -19.82 1.79
CA PHE A 3 32.09 -19.92 0.35
C PHE A 3 32.36 -18.57 -0.30
N LYS A 4 33.21 -18.55 -1.33
CA LYS A 4 33.52 -17.36 -2.11
C LYS A 4 32.78 -17.45 -3.44
N GLY A 5 31.87 -16.50 -3.70
CA GLY A 5 31.09 -16.43 -4.94
C GLY A 5 30.86 -14.97 -5.34
N SER A 6 30.79 -14.72 -6.65
CA SER A 6 30.43 -13.41 -7.22
C SER A 6 29.04 -13.49 -7.85
N LEU A 7 28.19 -12.51 -7.55
CA LEU A 7 26.84 -12.38 -8.09
C LEU A 7 26.66 -11.01 -8.74
N MET A 8 26.14 -11.00 -9.96
CA MET A 8 25.62 -9.80 -10.63
C MET A 8 24.10 -9.98 -10.70
N ASP A 9 23.34 -9.00 -10.22
CA ASP A 9 21.89 -9.07 -10.15
C ASP A 9 21.29 -7.71 -10.50
N GLU A 10 20.34 -7.70 -11.44
CA GLU A 10 19.63 -6.50 -11.87
C GLU A 10 18.19 -6.84 -12.27
N PRO A 11 17.23 -5.94 -12.05
CA PRO A 11 15.85 -6.19 -12.42
C PRO A 11 15.64 -6.00 -13.92
N GLN A 12 15.02 -6.99 -14.57
CA GLN A 12 14.58 -6.87 -15.97
C GLN A 12 13.53 -5.74 -16.17
N PHE A 13 12.68 -5.50 -15.16
CA PHE A 13 11.62 -4.50 -15.22
C PHE A 13 11.71 -3.51 -14.06
N GLY A 14 11.63 -2.22 -14.38
CA GLY A 14 11.65 -1.14 -13.39
C GLY A 14 10.38 -1.06 -12.52
N HIS A 15 9.26 -1.62 -13.00
CA HIS A 15 7.97 -1.67 -12.30
C HIS A 15 7.69 -3.10 -11.84
N ARG A 16 7.73 -3.35 -10.54
CA ARG A 16 7.39 -4.64 -9.92
C ARG A 16 6.40 -4.38 -8.80
N GLY A 17 5.12 -4.42 -9.17
CA GLY A 17 4.04 -3.93 -8.32
C GLY A 17 3.14 -5.02 -7.76
N MET A 18 2.52 -4.72 -6.62
CA MET A 18 1.43 -5.49 -6.04
C MET A 18 0.24 -4.56 -5.77
N LEU A 19 -0.97 -4.98 -6.14
CA LEU A 19 -2.21 -4.24 -5.88
C LEU A 19 -2.92 -4.84 -4.67
N ILE A 20 -3.27 -3.99 -3.70
CA ILE A 20 -4.08 -4.37 -2.54
C ILE A 20 -5.33 -3.50 -2.50
N ASP A 21 -6.47 -4.18 -2.41
CA ASP A 21 -7.80 -3.57 -2.30
C ASP A 21 -8.25 -3.55 -0.84
N THR A 22 -8.34 -2.34 -0.29
CA THR A 22 -8.87 -2.07 1.05
C THR A 22 -10.26 -1.42 1.02
N ALA A 23 -10.78 -1.16 -0.18
CA ALA A 23 -12.06 -0.53 -0.38
C ALA A 23 -13.22 -1.54 -0.29
N ARG A 24 -13.00 -2.77 -0.77
CA ARG A 24 -14.01 -3.84 -0.70
C ARG A 24 -14.01 -4.56 0.65
N TYR A 25 -12.83 -4.75 1.22
CA TYR A 25 -12.65 -5.39 2.54
C TYR A 25 -11.61 -4.62 3.35
N PHE A 26 -11.91 -4.36 4.62
CA PHE A 26 -10.95 -3.73 5.52
C PHE A 26 -9.78 -4.66 5.80
N LEU A 27 -8.58 -4.15 5.56
CA LEU A 27 -7.33 -4.78 5.99
C LEU A 27 -6.75 -3.99 7.17
N PRO A 28 -6.45 -4.65 8.31
CA PRO A 28 -5.72 -4.02 9.41
C PRO A 28 -4.34 -3.50 8.98
N LEU A 29 -3.89 -2.39 9.59
CA LEU A 29 -2.62 -1.75 9.25
C LEU A 29 -1.40 -2.65 9.50
N ASP A 30 -1.42 -3.45 10.57
CA ASP A 30 -0.33 -4.38 10.89
C ASP A 30 -0.18 -5.49 9.83
N VAL A 31 -1.28 -5.86 9.17
CA VAL A 31 -1.26 -6.80 8.05
C VAL A 31 -0.71 -6.12 6.80
N LEU A 32 -1.08 -4.85 6.57
CA LEU A 32 -0.57 -4.06 5.46
C LEU A 32 0.95 -3.85 5.54
N GLU A 33 1.47 -3.52 6.73
CA GLU A 33 2.91 -3.37 6.97
C GLU A 33 3.67 -4.67 6.68
N LYS A 34 3.17 -5.81 7.18
CA LYS A 34 3.75 -7.14 6.91
C LYS A 34 3.75 -7.50 5.42
N LEU A 35 2.73 -7.07 4.67
CA LEU A 35 2.69 -7.27 3.22
C LEU A 35 3.78 -6.46 2.53
N ILE A 36 3.99 -5.20 2.93
CA ILE A 36 5.05 -4.36 2.36
C ILE A 36 6.44 -4.91 2.71
N ASP A 37 6.64 -5.40 3.93
CA ASP A 37 7.89 -6.09 4.31
C ASP A 37 8.11 -7.34 3.46
N SER A 38 7.05 -8.09 3.19
CA SER A 38 7.09 -9.26 2.31
C SER A 38 7.43 -8.89 0.86
N MET A 39 6.90 -7.79 0.35
CA MET A 39 7.26 -7.24 -0.96
C MET A 39 8.75 -6.88 -1.04
N ALA A 40 9.30 -6.30 0.03
CA ALA A 40 10.72 -5.97 0.09
C ALA A 40 11.62 -7.21 0.06
N MET A 41 11.24 -8.30 0.74
CA MET A 41 11.97 -9.58 0.72
C MET A 41 12.12 -10.17 -0.69
N VAL A 42 11.14 -9.94 -1.57
CA VAL A 42 11.14 -10.41 -2.96
C VAL A 42 11.49 -9.32 -3.98
N LYS A 43 12.09 -8.20 -3.54
CA LYS A 43 12.53 -7.07 -4.38
C LYS A 43 11.42 -6.40 -5.19
N MET A 44 10.15 -6.48 -4.76
CA MET A 44 9.09 -5.63 -5.32
C MET A 44 9.29 -4.17 -4.91
N ASN A 45 8.82 -3.24 -5.73
CA ASN A 45 9.14 -1.81 -5.56
C ASN A 45 7.98 -0.85 -5.83
N VAL A 46 6.79 -1.34 -6.13
CA VAL A 46 5.60 -0.52 -6.31
C VAL A 46 4.44 -1.09 -5.51
N PHE A 47 3.91 -0.30 -4.57
CA PHE A 47 2.71 -0.67 -3.85
C PHE A 47 1.51 0.08 -4.46
N HIS A 48 0.62 -0.64 -5.13
CA HIS A 48 -0.62 -0.09 -5.69
C HIS A 48 -1.72 -0.22 -4.66
N TRP A 49 -2.11 0.91 -4.07
CA TRP A 49 -3.14 0.91 -3.04
C TRP A 49 -4.49 1.30 -3.65
N HIS A 50 -5.35 0.31 -3.82
CA HIS A 50 -6.76 0.50 -4.19
C HIS A 50 -7.55 0.78 -2.90
N ILE A 51 -7.66 2.07 -2.58
CA ILE A 51 -8.20 2.54 -1.30
C ILE A 51 -9.67 2.94 -1.40
N THR A 52 -10.22 3.14 -2.60
CA THR A 52 -11.61 3.57 -2.82
C THR A 52 -12.32 2.69 -3.84
N ASP A 53 -13.62 2.45 -3.66
CA ASP A 53 -14.49 1.74 -4.61
C ASP A 53 -15.94 2.12 -4.30
N ASP A 54 -16.90 1.70 -5.11
CA ASP A 54 -18.34 1.97 -4.92
C ASP A 54 -18.85 1.51 -3.54
N GLN A 55 -18.20 0.49 -2.96
CA GLN A 55 -18.56 -0.08 -1.66
C GLN A 55 -18.10 0.76 -0.47
N SER A 56 -16.97 1.47 -0.58
CA SER A 56 -16.47 2.29 0.53
C SER A 56 -15.45 3.36 0.11
N PHE A 57 -15.45 4.47 0.87
CA PHE A 57 -14.51 5.58 0.70
C PHE A 57 -13.79 5.89 2.03
N PRO A 58 -12.76 5.10 2.42
CA PRO A 58 -12.02 5.29 3.66
C PRO A 58 -11.01 6.45 3.59
N PHE A 59 -10.66 6.91 2.40
CA PHE A 59 -9.77 8.07 2.21
C PHE A 59 -10.40 9.36 2.75
N VAL A 60 -9.74 10.03 3.69
CA VAL A 60 -10.20 11.32 4.21
C VAL A 60 -9.47 12.44 3.50
N SER A 61 -10.11 13.01 2.48
CA SER A 61 -9.62 14.21 1.81
C SER A 61 -9.77 15.44 2.70
N THR A 62 -8.71 16.26 2.79
CA THR A 62 -8.74 17.57 3.48
C THR A 62 -9.59 18.59 2.72
N THR A 63 -9.61 18.52 1.38
CA THR A 63 -10.36 19.45 0.52
C THR A 63 -11.83 19.06 0.40
N CYS A 64 -12.14 17.75 0.45
CA CYS A 64 -13.50 17.23 0.30
C CYS A 64 -13.90 16.29 1.45
N PRO A 65 -13.99 16.78 2.71
CA PRO A 65 -14.26 15.95 3.88
C PRO A 65 -15.68 15.35 3.92
N LYS A 66 -16.59 15.83 3.06
CA LYS A 66 -17.96 15.32 2.95
C LYS A 66 -18.03 14.00 2.17
N LEU A 67 -17.00 13.66 1.39
CA LEU A 67 -16.99 12.48 0.52
C LEU A 67 -16.84 11.18 1.32
N SER A 68 -15.91 11.15 2.27
CA SER A 68 -15.74 10.01 3.18
C SER A 68 -16.97 9.80 4.05
N LYS A 69 -17.51 10.87 4.65
CA LYS A 69 -18.66 10.80 5.58
C LYS A 69 -19.93 10.20 4.98
N LYS A 70 -20.15 10.30 3.67
CA LYS A 70 -21.37 9.81 3.00
C LYS A 70 -21.29 8.34 2.60
N VAL A 71 -20.10 7.84 2.28
CA VAL A 71 -19.90 6.53 1.63
C VAL A 71 -19.25 5.51 2.57
N SER A 72 -18.57 5.96 3.64
CA SER A 72 -17.90 5.06 4.58
C SER A 72 -18.91 4.29 5.46
N LYS A 73 -19.26 3.06 5.08
CA LYS A 73 -19.90 2.10 5.99
C LYS A 73 -18.91 1.50 7.00
N MET A 74 -17.62 1.51 6.69
CA MET A 74 -16.56 0.96 7.54
C MET A 74 -15.96 1.98 8.50
N ARG A 75 -15.63 1.51 9.71
CA ARG A 75 -15.17 2.32 10.84
C ARG A 75 -13.89 3.06 10.46
N ILE A 76 -14.03 4.37 10.22
CA ILE A 76 -12.92 5.27 9.89
C ILE A 76 -12.05 5.43 11.15
N ARG A 77 -11.10 4.51 11.36
CA ARG A 77 -9.85 4.87 12.03
C ARG A 77 -8.98 5.53 10.97
N SER A 78 -8.49 6.73 11.25
CA SER A 78 -7.63 7.53 10.37
C SER A 78 -6.57 6.65 9.70
N PHE A 79 -6.86 6.21 8.47
CA PHE A 79 -6.09 5.22 7.72
C PHE A 79 -4.76 5.78 7.22
N ILE A 80 -4.61 7.09 7.27
CA ILE A 80 -3.41 7.80 6.84
C ILE A 80 -2.71 8.26 8.11
N ASP A 81 -2.02 7.33 8.78
CA ASP A 81 -0.79 7.78 9.39
C ASP A 81 0.17 8.06 8.22
N ARG A 82 0.50 9.33 8.01
CA ARG A 82 1.36 9.80 6.91
C ARG A 82 2.69 9.04 6.85
N ASN A 83 3.07 8.40 7.95
CA ASN A 83 4.28 7.62 8.10
C ASN A 83 4.35 6.39 7.16
N VAL A 84 3.23 5.71 6.86
CA VAL A 84 3.27 4.51 5.97
C VAL A 84 3.58 4.91 4.52
N CYS A 85 2.96 5.98 4.02
CA CYS A 85 3.22 6.45 2.64
C CYS A 85 4.58 7.14 2.49
N LEU A 86 5.15 7.69 3.57
CA LEU A 86 6.43 8.41 3.54
C LEU A 86 7.65 7.50 3.74
N ASN A 87 7.52 6.39 4.46
CA ASN A 87 8.64 5.47 4.69
C ASN A 87 8.95 4.59 3.47
N TYR A 88 7.98 4.35 2.60
CA TYR A 88 8.16 3.57 1.37
C TYR A 88 8.09 4.49 0.16
N ASN A 89 9.26 4.78 -0.41
CA ASN A 89 9.49 5.77 -1.49
C ASN A 89 8.66 5.59 -2.79
N ARG A 90 7.77 4.57 -2.90
CA ARG A 90 6.96 4.28 -4.10
C ARG A 90 5.59 3.64 -3.77
N VAL A 91 4.74 4.38 -3.05
CA VAL A 91 3.30 4.05 -2.94
C VAL A 91 2.54 4.79 -4.05
N HIS A 92 1.86 4.04 -4.92
CA HIS A 92 0.96 4.57 -5.93
C HIS A 92 -0.49 4.35 -5.44
N ILE A 93 -1.15 5.44 -5.03
CA ILE A 93 -2.56 5.40 -4.64
C ILE A 93 -3.40 5.49 -5.92
N ILE A 94 -4.25 4.50 -6.14
CA ILE A 94 -5.16 4.46 -7.30
C ILE A 94 -6.60 4.42 -6.77
N SER A 95 -7.46 5.21 -7.42
CA SER A 95 -8.88 5.35 -7.10
C SER A 95 -9.74 4.26 -7.72
#